data_AF-E2AAY7-F1
#
_entry.id   AF-E2AAY7-F1
#
_cell.length_a   1.000
_cell.length_b   1.000
_cell.length_c   1.000
_cell.angle_alpha   90.00
_cell.angle_beta   90.00
_cell.angle_gamma   90.00
#
_symmetry.space_group_name_H-M   'P 1'
#
loop_
_entity.id
_entity.type
_entity.pdbx_description
1 polymer ?
#
loop_
_entity_poly.entity_id
_entity_poly.type
_entity_poly.pdbx_seq_one_letter_code
_entity_poly.pdbx_strand_id
1 'polypeptide(L)' 'YRINYDIENWRRIASYLNSENYMNIHVLNRAQIIDDAFHLMVTGQLNSTVFWNITNYLLREKNYVAWYPMFKALEYLSNI' A
#
# COMPACT_ATOMS: atom_id res chain seq x y z
N TYR A 1 1.00 -3.42 -15.11
CA TYR A 1 -0.30 -4.11 -14.93
C TYR A 1 -0.67 -3.97 -13.45
N ARG A 2 -1.94 -3.70 -13.12
CA ARG A 2 -2.40 -3.53 -11.73
C ARG A 2 -2.98 -4.84 -11.22
N ILE A 3 -2.74 -5.19 -9.96
CA ILE A 3 -3.28 -6.43 -9.39
C ILE A 3 -4.40 -6.07 -8.40
N ASN A 4 -5.61 -6.53 -8.68
CA ASN A 4 -6.72 -6.43 -7.74
C ASN A 4 -6.93 -7.78 -7.05
N TYR A 5 -6.50 -7.88 -5.79
CA TYR A 5 -6.77 -9.03 -4.94
C TYR A 5 -8.17 -8.93 -4.33
N ASP A 6 -8.72 -10.07 -3.88
CA ASP A 6 -9.90 -10.03 -3.02
C ASP A 6 -9.59 -9.38 -1.66
N ILE A 7 -10.63 -8.94 -0.95
CA ILE A 7 -10.49 -8.20 0.32
C ILE A 7 -9.70 -9.00 1.37
N GLU A 8 -9.87 -10.32 1.38
CA GLU A 8 -9.16 -11.20 2.31
C GLU A 8 -7.66 -11.24 2.04
N ASN A 9 -7.23 -11.32 0.77
CA ASN A 9 -5.81 -11.23 0.45
C ASN A 9 -5.25 -9.84 0.75
N TRP A 10 -6.00 -8.75 0.54
CA TRP A 10 -5.55 -7.42 0.96
C TRP A 10 -5.31 -7.32 2.48
N ARG A 11 -6.17 -7.94 3.29
CA ARG A 11 -5.98 -8.03 4.74
C ARG A 11 -4.75 -8.85 5.12
N ARG A 12 -4.50 -9.96 4.41
CA ARG A 12 -3.29 -10.78 4.61
C ARG A 12 -2.02 -10.03 4.23
N ILE A 13 -2.04 -9.30 3.12
CA ILE A 13 -0.95 -8.42 2.69
C ILE A 13 -0.69 -7.36 3.75
N ALA A 14 -1.74 -6.69 4.24
CA ALA A 14 -1.60 -5.70 5.31
C ALA A 14 -1.00 -6.33 6.57
N SER A 15 -1.47 -7.49 7.01
CA SER A 15 -0.93 -8.21 8.16
C SER A 15 0.55 -8.55 7.98
N TYR A 16 0.95 -9.06 6.81
CA TYR A 16 2.33 -9.41 6.52
C TYR A 16 3.24 -8.18 6.47
N LEU A 17 2.81 -7.10 5.82
CA LEU A 17 3.54 -5.84 5.79
C LEU A 17 3.72 -5.24 7.20
N ASN A 18 2.71 -5.39 8.06
CA ASN A 18 2.79 -4.96 9.45
C ASN A 18 3.55 -5.96 10.36
N SER A 19 4.07 -7.06 9.85
CA SER A 19 4.97 -7.95 10.59
C SER A 19 6.43 -7.48 10.54
N GLU A 20 7.29 -8.05 11.39
CA GLU A 20 8.74 -7.83 11.34
C GLU A 20 9.39 -8.39 10.05
N ASN A 21 8.66 -9.24 9.31
CA ASN A 21 9.15 -9.95 8.13
C ASN A 21 8.87 -9.22 6.81
N TYR A 22 8.37 -7.99 6.85
CA TYR A 22 7.99 -7.25 5.64
C TYR A 22 9.13 -7.07 4.63
N MET A 23 10.38 -7.09 5.09
CA MET A 23 11.57 -7.01 4.24
C MET A 23 11.75 -8.21 3.30
N ASN A 24 11.08 -9.34 3.58
CA ASN A 24 11.07 -10.50 2.68
C ASN A 24 10.32 -10.21 1.37
N ILE A 25 9.39 -9.25 1.37
CA ILE A 25 8.77 -8.76 0.14
C ILE A 25 9.75 -7.78 -0.48
N HIS A 26 10.17 -8.00 -1.73
CA HIS A 26 11.08 -7.09 -2.41
C HIS A 26 10.54 -5.63 -2.43
N VAL A 27 11.42 -4.64 -2.29
CA VAL A 27 11.02 -3.22 -2.18
C VAL A 27 10.12 -2.75 -3.32
N LEU A 28 10.38 -3.18 -4.55
CA LEU A 28 9.55 -2.84 -5.72
C LEU A 28 8.12 -3.39 -5.59
N ASN A 29 7.97 -4.58 -5.02
CA ASN A 29 6.65 -5.16 -4.79
C ASN A 29 5.92 -4.39 -3.69
N ARG A 30 6.62 -3.97 -2.63
CA ARG A 30 6.03 -3.13 -1.58
C ARG A 30 5.55 -1.78 -2.12
N ALA A 31 6.34 -1.16 -2.99
CA ALA A 31 5.95 0.05 -3.70
C ALA A 31 4.70 -0.19 -4.57
N GLN A 32 4.71 -1.26 -5.38
CA GLN A 32 3.56 -1.61 -6.23
C GLN A 32 2.28 -1.86 -5.42
N ILE A 33 2.39 -2.55 -4.28
CA ILE A 33 1.26 -2.82 -3.38
C ILE A 33 0.61 -1.51 -2.91
N ILE A 34 1.40 -0.49 -2.55
CA ILE A 34 0.86 0.82 -2.12
C ILE A 34 0.21 1.54 -3.30
N ASP A 35 0.84 1.55 -4.48
CA ASP A 35 0.29 2.19 -5.68
C ASP A 35 -1.06 1.57 -6.10
N ASP A 36 -1.12 0.25 -6.14
CA ASP A 36 -2.33 -0.50 -6.49
C ASP A 36 -3.43 -0.28 -5.43
N ALA A 37 -3.09 -0.37 -4.14
CA ALA A 37 -4.06 -0.12 -3.07
C ALA A 37 -4.62 1.31 -3.11
N PHE A 38 -3.78 2.30 -3.38
CA PHE A 38 -4.22 3.69 -3.52
C PHE A 38 -5.16 3.87 -4.72
N HIS A 39 -4.80 3.34 -5.88
CA HIS A 39 -5.63 3.41 -7.08
C HIS A 39 -7.00 2.74 -6.87
N LEU A 40 -7.02 1.57 -6.22
CA LEU A 40 -8.26 0.86 -5.92
C LEU A 40 -9.12 1.62 -4.90
N MET A 41 -8.50 2.31 -3.92
CA MET A 41 -9.22 3.16 -2.98
C MET A 41 -9.90 4.34 -3.71
N VAL A 42 -9.15 5.06 -4.55
CA VAL A 42 -9.67 6.23 -5.29
C VAL A 42 -10.77 5.83 -6.28
N THR A 43 -10.69 4.63 -6.86
CA THR A 43 -11.72 4.09 -7.77
C THR A 43 -12.89 3.41 -7.03
N GLY A 44 -12.90 3.43 -5.70
CA GLY A 44 -13.98 2.85 -4.88
C GLY A 44 -14.00 1.32 -4.83
N GLN A 45 -12.95 0.65 -5.33
CA GLN A 45 -12.82 -0.81 -5.37
C GLN A 45 -12.19 -1.38 -4.09
N LEU A 46 -11.51 -0.54 -3.30
CA LEU A 46 -10.93 -0.91 -2.00
C LEU A 46 -11.42 0.04 -0.92
N ASN A 47 -11.81 -0.52 0.24
CA ASN A 47 -12.20 0.29 1.39
C ASN A 47 -10.98 1.09 1.92
N SER A 48 -11.17 2.38 2.20
CA SER A 48 -10.09 3.25 2.71
C SER A 48 -9.43 2.72 3.98
N THR A 49 -10.18 2.04 4.86
CA THR A 49 -9.63 1.38 6.06
C THR A 49 -8.57 0.34 5.68
N VAL A 50 -8.77 -0.42 4.60
CA VAL A 50 -7.81 -1.42 4.14
C VAL A 50 -6.56 -0.74 3.59
N PHE A 51 -6.71 0.34 2.84
CA PHE A 51 -5.58 1.16 2.36
C PHE A 51 -4.75 1.71 3.54
N TRP A 52 -5.38 2.27 4.57
CA TRP A 52 -4.67 2.77 5.75
C TRP A 52 -3.97 1.66 6.53
N ASN A 53 -4.59 0.48 6.64
CA ASN A 53 -3.95 -0.67 7.27
C ASN A 53 -2.70 -1.15 6.50
N ILE A 54 -2.74 -1.08 5.16
CA ILE A 54 -1.56 -1.37 4.33
C ILE A 54 -0.49 -0.32 4.63
N THR A 55 -0.79 0.97 4.47
CA THR A 55 0.23 2.03 4.60
C THR A 55 0.82 2.18 6.00
N ASN A 56 0.18 1.64 7.04
CA ASN A 56 0.70 1.63 8.40
C ASN A 56 2.12 1.05 8.54
N TYR A 57 2.51 0.07 7.69
CA TYR A 57 3.88 -0.48 7.76
C TYR A 57 4.96 0.55 7.40
N LEU A 58 4.60 1.60 6.63
CA LEU A 58 5.54 2.63 6.20
C LEU A 58 6.22 3.33 7.37
N LEU A 59 5.59 3.37 8.55
CA LEU A 59 6.18 3.88 9.80
C LEU A 59 7.55 3.24 10.13
N ARG A 60 7.80 2.01 9.66
CA ARG A 60 9.07 1.28 9.85
C ARG A 60 9.89 1.14 8.56
N GLU A 61 9.36 1.58 7.42
CA GLU A 61 10.01 1.50 6.13
C GLU A 61 11.06 2.61 5.98
N LYS A 62 12.26 2.23 5.55
CA LYS A 62 13.39 3.17 5.36
C LYS A 62 13.74 3.36 3.89
N ASN A 63 13.24 2.51 2.99
CA ASN A 63 13.55 2.59 1.59
C ASN A 63 12.64 3.59 0.87
N TYR A 64 13.26 4.62 0.27
CA TYR A 64 12.58 5.65 -0.49
C TYR A 64 11.67 5.09 -1.60
N VAL A 65 12.08 4.01 -2.26
CA VAL A 65 11.31 3.41 -3.36
C VAL A 65 9.95 2.92 -2.89
N ALA A 66 9.86 2.36 -1.67
CA ALA A 66 8.59 1.95 -1.08
C ALA A 66 7.72 3.14 -0.64
N TRP A 67 8.33 4.28 -0.28
CA TRP A 67 7.63 5.51 0.08
C TRP A 67 7.11 6.32 -1.11
N TYR A 68 7.76 6.23 -2.27
CA TYR A 68 7.43 7.03 -3.44
C TYR A 68 5.93 7.02 -3.82
N PRO A 69 5.23 5.86 -3.87
CA PRO A 69 3.80 5.82 -4.15
C PRO A 69 2.96 6.57 -3.10
N MET A 70 3.38 6.55 -1.83
CA MET A 70 2.67 7.27 -0.77
C MET A 70 2.80 8.79 -0.93
N PHE A 71 3.94 9.30 -1.37
CA PHE A 71 4.07 10.73 -1.69
C PHE A 71 3.16 11.16 -2.83
N LYS A 72 3.05 10.35 -3.90
CA LYS A 72 2.10 10.58 -5.00
C LYS A 72 0.65 10.53 -4.52
N ALA A 73 0.33 9.60 -3.61
CA ALA A 73 -0.99 9.50 -3.01
C ALA A 73 -1.34 10.76 -2.20
N LEU A 74 -0.43 11.24 -1.36
CA LEU A 74 -0.63 12.48 -0.58
C LEU A 74 -0.75 13.72 -1.46
N GLU A 75 0.07 13.82 -2.51
CA GLU A 75 -0.03 14.89 -3.51
C GLU A 75 -1.41 14.89 -4.16
N TYR A 76 -1.91 13.73 -4.60
CA TYR A 76 -3.25 13.62 -5.17
C TYR A 76 -4.34 14.02 -4.16
N LEU A 77 -4.27 13.51 -2.93
CA LEU A 77 -5.25 13.82 -1.88
C LEU A 77 -5.23 15.30 -1.45
N SER A 78 -4.09 15.98 -1.56
CA SER A 78 -3.97 17.41 -1.27
C SER A 78 -4.58 18.31 -2.34
N ASN A 79 -4.80 17.79 -3.55
CA ASN A 79 -5.37 18.51 -4.68
C ASN A 79 -6.88 18.24 -4.86
N ILE A 80 -7.50 17.48 -3.95
CA ILE A 80 -8.95 17.27 -3.85
C ILE A 80 -9.51 18.17 -2.75
#